data_AF-A0A951JLR0-F1
#
_entry.id   AF-A0A951JLR0-F1
#
_cell.length_a   1.000
_cell.length_b   1.000
_cell.length_c   1.000
_cell.angle_alpha   90.00
_cell.angle_beta   90.00
_cell.angle_gamma   90.00
#
_symmetry.space_group_name_H-M   'P 1'
#
loop_
_entity.id
_entity.type
_entity.pdbx_description
1 polymer ?
#
loop_
_entity_poly.entity_id
_entity_poly.type
_entity_poly.pdbx_seq_one_letter_code
_entity_poly.pdbx_strand_id
1 'polypeptide(L)'
;MPRRTFTALPFLLLAPFMLTACDPAALDPEPDDLDAIAERYVHLVLGIGEIDGGYVDAYYGPEEWRAQVREENLDKDALLERARSLQNALKEIPVPEETLPALRHEYLAKQLDALTAYLEILNGKTLSFDAEAKALYDAEPPHFDAAHFETILEEIDALVPGDGPLADRVEAFRRQFIIPPERLETVFNAAMSECRMRTLVHVPLPVREDFRIEYVTDKPWSGYNWYQGDAKSLIQVNTDLPIFLDRAVELGCHEGYPGHHTYNVLLESELVKERSWVEFTVYPLFSPQSLIAEGSANYGVELAFPGDEQLEFERNVLAPLATLPTDQLDEYAKLREQLRRLDYAGNEAARAYLNGDANREETIDWLVKYGLYSPERAAQRGKFIDTYRSYVINYNLGRDLVRDHVGHRDAGGTPGAAEGPVQEERAVEQRERPVVGAGHDAERGDRERPADVEPRPSLP
;
A
#
# COMPACT_ATOMS: atom_id res chain seq x y z
N MET A 1 -43.57 -45.74 68.40
CA MET A 1 -43.82 -44.39 67.83
C MET A 1 -42.65 -44.04 66.93
N PRO A 2 -42.83 -44.05 65.60
CA PRO A 2 -41.75 -43.79 64.63
C PRO A 2 -41.72 -42.31 64.22
N ARG A 3 -40.50 -41.77 64.02
CA ARG A 3 -40.27 -40.43 63.48
C ARG A 3 -40.62 -40.41 61.99
N ARG A 4 -41.57 -39.54 61.63
CA ARG A 4 -42.00 -39.30 60.25
C ARG A 4 -41.08 -38.28 59.57
N THR A 5 -40.60 -38.67 58.40
CA THR A 5 -39.94 -37.85 57.37
C THR A 5 -40.94 -36.85 56.77
N PHE A 6 -40.53 -35.60 56.60
CA PHE A 6 -41.24 -34.62 55.77
C PHE A 6 -40.35 -34.21 54.59
N THR A 7 -40.80 -34.57 53.40
CA THR A 7 -40.39 -34.05 52.10
C THR A 7 -41.25 -32.83 51.77
N ALA A 8 -40.63 -31.74 51.30
CA ALA A 8 -41.35 -30.62 50.69
C ALA A 8 -40.56 -30.10 49.46
N LEU A 9 -41.30 -30.01 48.35
CA LEU A 9 -40.94 -29.65 46.98
C LEU A 9 -40.26 -28.27 46.84
N PRO A 10 -39.40 -28.05 45.81
CA PRO A 10 -39.05 -26.72 45.37
C PRO A 10 -40.13 -26.15 44.43
N PHE A 11 -40.53 -24.90 44.68
CA PHE A 11 -41.36 -24.08 43.79
C PHE A 11 -40.52 -23.61 42.60
N LEU A 12 -40.96 -23.91 41.37
CA LEU A 12 -40.36 -23.44 40.13
C LEU A 12 -41.14 -22.19 39.68
N LEU A 13 -40.56 -21.01 39.87
CA LEU A 13 -41.06 -19.73 39.34
C LEU A 13 -40.60 -19.60 37.89
N LEU A 14 -41.51 -19.81 36.93
CA LEU A 14 -41.31 -19.37 35.54
C LEU A 14 -41.54 -17.86 35.47
N ALA A 15 -40.48 -17.09 35.20
CA ALA A 15 -40.59 -15.72 34.74
C ALA A 15 -40.79 -15.71 33.21
N PRO A 16 -41.73 -14.92 32.66
CA PRO A 16 -41.87 -14.77 31.22
C PRO A 16 -40.75 -13.86 30.71
N PHE A 17 -39.82 -14.43 29.94
CA PHE A 17 -38.92 -13.66 29.08
C PHE A 17 -39.77 -12.97 28.00
N MET A 18 -39.95 -11.64 28.13
CA MET A 18 -40.38 -10.84 26.99
C MET A 18 -39.19 -10.73 26.03
N LEU A 19 -39.27 -11.47 24.92
CA LEU A 19 -38.44 -11.25 23.74
C LEU A 19 -38.85 -9.91 23.13
N THR A 20 -38.11 -8.85 23.41
CA THR A 20 -38.10 -7.67 22.55
C THR A 20 -37.39 -8.07 21.27
N ALA A 21 -38.13 -8.25 20.19
CA ALA A 21 -37.57 -8.30 18.85
C ALA A 21 -36.88 -6.96 18.60
N CYS A 22 -35.54 -6.95 18.60
CA CYS A 22 -34.80 -5.83 18.05
C CYS A 22 -35.04 -5.85 16.54
N ASP A 23 -35.61 -4.76 16.05
CA ASP A 23 -35.72 -4.50 14.62
C ASP A 23 -34.28 -4.27 14.11
N PRO A 24 -33.74 -5.11 13.20
CA PRO A 24 -32.39 -4.91 12.67
C PRO A 24 -32.27 -3.62 11.82
N ALA A 25 -33.37 -2.89 11.62
CA ALA A 25 -33.43 -1.59 10.98
C ALA A 25 -33.54 -0.40 11.97
N ALA A 26 -33.45 -0.62 13.29
CA ALA A 26 -33.36 0.48 14.24
C ALA A 26 -32.02 1.19 14.04
N LEU A 27 -32.05 2.30 13.30
CA LEU A 27 -30.90 3.16 13.03
C LEU A 27 -30.19 3.49 14.35
N ASP A 28 -28.94 3.08 14.49
CA ASP A 28 -28.08 3.52 15.58
C ASP A 28 -28.12 5.06 15.66
N PRO A 29 -28.16 5.64 16.87
CA PRO A 29 -28.26 7.10 17.05
C PRO A 29 -27.23 7.82 16.18
N GLU A 30 -27.65 8.85 15.43
CA GLU A 30 -26.77 9.60 14.52
C GLU A 30 -25.44 9.97 15.21
N PRO A 31 -24.28 9.75 14.55
CA PRO A 31 -22.99 10.05 15.14
C PRO A 31 -22.88 11.56 15.40
N ASP A 32 -22.49 11.94 16.62
CA ASP A 32 -22.42 13.32 17.10
C ASP A 32 -21.00 13.85 17.28
N ASP A 33 -19.97 13.01 17.09
CA ASP A 33 -18.56 13.38 17.09
C ASP A 33 -17.73 12.60 16.04
N LEU A 34 -16.45 12.97 15.90
CA LEU A 34 -15.55 12.36 14.92
C LEU A 34 -15.19 10.90 15.25
N ASP A 35 -15.24 10.49 16.51
CA ASP A 35 -14.94 9.10 16.90
C ASP A 35 -16.07 8.17 16.46
N ALA A 36 -17.32 8.60 16.64
CA ALA A 36 -18.49 7.89 16.13
C ALA A 36 -18.53 7.84 14.59
N ILE A 37 -18.08 8.89 13.90
CA ILE A 37 -17.89 8.84 12.43
C ILE A 37 -16.82 7.82 12.05
N ALA A 38 -15.68 7.85 12.72
CA ALA A 38 -14.53 6.98 12.44
C ALA A 38 -14.89 5.50 12.58
N GLU A 39 -15.56 5.11 13.66
CA GLU A 39 -16.01 3.73 13.88
C GLU A 39 -16.93 3.25 12.74
N ARG A 40 -17.95 4.05 12.39
CA ARG A 40 -18.88 3.72 11.31
C ARG A 40 -18.19 3.67 9.95
N TYR A 41 -17.19 4.52 9.72
CA TYR A 41 -16.35 4.47 8.53
C TYR A 41 -15.59 3.14 8.44
N VAL A 42 -14.99 2.65 9.53
CA VAL A 42 -14.31 1.34 9.54
C VAL A 42 -15.30 0.22 9.21
N HIS A 43 -16.50 0.23 9.79
CA HIS A 43 -17.54 -0.76 9.46
C HIS A 43 -17.94 -0.73 7.98
N LEU A 44 -18.06 0.45 7.37
CA LEU A 44 -18.34 0.56 5.94
C LEU A 44 -17.20 0.00 5.09
N VAL A 45 -15.94 0.30 5.43
CA VAL A 45 -14.78 -0.24 4.70
C VAL A 45 -14.75 -1.77 4.79
N LEU A 46 -14.95 -2.33 5.97
CA LEU A 46 -15.06 -3.78 6.17
C LEU A 46 -16.24 -4.38 5.39
N GLY A 47 -17.39 -3.68 5.36
CA GLY A 47 -18.58 -4.11 4.63
C GLY A 47 -18.35 -4.19 3.13
N ILE A 48 -17.63 -3.23 2.55
CA ILE A 48 -17.21 -3.31 1.15
C ILE A 48 -16.24 -4.48 0.95
N GLY A 49 -15.34 -4.74 1.91
CA GLY A 49 -14.44 -5.90 1.88
C GLY A 49 -15.14 -7.26 1.79
N GLU A 50 -16.34 -7.40 2.35
CA GLU A 50 -17.16 -8.63 2.21
C GLU A 50 -17.79 -8.78 0.82
N ILE A 51 -18.00 -7.67 0.10
CA ILE A 51 -18.49 -7.66 -1.29
C ILE A 51 -17.33 -7.86 -2.27
N ASP A 52 -16.24 -7.14 -2.03
CA ASP A 52 -15.02 -7.13 -2.83
C ASP A 52 -13.79 -7.29 -1.95
N GLY A 53 -13.25 -8.52 -1.93
CA GLY A 53 -12.10 -8.88 -1.13
C GLY A 53 -10.81 -8.14 -1.49
N GLY A 54 -10.75 -7.41 -2.61
CA GLY A 54 -9.62 -6.56 -2.97
C GLY A 54 -9.67 -5.15 -2.36
N TYR A 55 -10.76 -4.76 -1.69
CA TYR A 55 -10.93 -3.40 -1.19
C TYR A 55 -10.15 -3.12 0.10
N VAL A 56 -10.02 -4.10 1.00
CA VAL A 56 -9.33 -3.94 2.28
C VAL A 56 -7.92 -4.51 2.17
N ASP A 57 -6.93 -3.63 2.13
CA ASP A 57 -5.51 -3.97 2.03
C ASP A 57 -4.97 -4.51 3.36
N ALA A 58 -5.28 -3.79 4.45
CA ALA A 58 -4.94 -4.19 5.81
C ALA A 58 -6.04 -3.84 6.80
N TYR A 59 -6.19 -4.66 7.83
CA TYR A 59 -7.01 -4.35 9.00
C TYR A 59 -6.43 -5.02 10.24
N TYR A 60 -6.22 -4.23 11.28
CA TYR A 60 -5.68 -4.66 12.58
C TYR A 60 -6.48 -4.10 13.76
N GLY A 61 -7.73 -3.69 13.51
CA GLY A 61 -8.68 -3.32 14.55
C GLY A 61 -9.33 -4.53 15.23
N PRO A 62 -10.38 -4.32 16.04
CA PRO A 62 -11.10 -5.38 16.73
C PRO A 62 -11.67 -6.44 15.78
N GLU A 63 -11.44 -7.73 16.06
CA GLU A 63 -11.92 -8.84 15.20
C GLU A 63 -13.44 -8.98 15.27
N GLU A 64 -14.06 -8.58 16.38
CA GLU A 64 -15.52 -8.53 16.53
C GLU A 64 -16.20 -7.64 15.49
N TRP A 65 -15.55 -6.58 14.98
CA TRP A 65 -16.14 -5.72 13.96
C TRP A 65 -16.28 -6.43 12.61
N ARG A 66 -15.30 -7.26 12.24
CA ARG A 66 -15.43 -8.15 11.07
C ARG A 66 -16.59 -9.12 11.23
N ALA A 67 -16.72 -9.72 12.42
CA ALA A 67 -17.82 -10.64 12.71
C ALA A 67 -19.20 -9.95 12.62
N GLN A 68 -19.31 -8.74 13.17
CA GLN A 68 -20.53 -7.93 13.11
C GLN A 68 -20.92 -7.58 11.68
N VAL A 69 -19.98 -7.05 10.89
CA VAL A 69 -20.22 -6.70 9.49
C VAL A 69 -20.65 -7.92 8.66
N ARG A 70 -20.03 -9.08 8.89
CA ARG A 70 -20.45 -10.35 8.25
C ARG A 70 -21.85 -10.79 8.65
N GLU A 71 -22.25 -10.56 9.91
CA GLU A 71 -23.59 -10.88 10.39
C GLU A 71 -24.64 -9.92 9.82
N GLU A 72 -24.31 -8.63 9.71
CA GLU A 72 -25.17 -7.63 9.06
C GLU A 72 -25.38 -7.94 7.57
N ASN A 73 -24.34 -8.45 6.89
CA ASN A 73 -24.39 -8.93 5.50
C ASN A 73 -25.11 -7.96 4.55
N LEU A 74 -24.74 -6.69 4.62
CA LEU A 74 -25.33 -5.63 3.81
C LEU A 74 -24.94 -5.77 2.35
N ASP A 75 -25.87 -5.49 1.46
CA ASP A 75 -25.56 -5.34 0.05
C ASP A 75 -24.97 -3.95 -0.27
N LYS A 76 -24.47 -3.81 -1.50
CA LYS A 76 -23.83 -2.58 -1.99
C LYS A 76 -24.77 -1.36 -1.99
N ASP A 77 -26.07 -1.55 -2.14
CA ASP A 77 -27.05 -0.45 -2.13
C ASP A 77 -27.25 0.06 -0.70
N ALA A 78 -27.42 -0.85 0.26
CA ALA A 78 -27.49 -0.50 1.68
C ALA A 78 -26.20 0.17 2.19
N LEU A 79 -25.02 -0.32 1.78
CA LEU A 79 -23.74 0.32 2.11
C LEU A 79 -23.63 1.72 1.50
N LEU A 80 -24.09 1.92 0.27
CA LEU A 80 -24.07 3.23 -0.40
C LEU A 80 -24.99 4.23 0.30
N GLU A 81 -26.18 3.80 0.72
CA GLU A 81 -27.09 4.63 1.51
C GLU A 81 -26.46 5.01 2.86
N ARG A 82 -25.85 4.05 3.57
CA ARG A 82 -25.15 4.32 4.84
C ARG A 82 -23.96 5.26 4.67
N ALA A 83 -23.16 5.08 3.62
CA ALA A 83 -22.02 5.96 3.31
C ALA A 83 -22.47 7.40 3.08
N ARG A 84 -23.54 7.61 2.30
CA ARG A 84 -24.13 8.93 2.05
C ARG A 84 -24.71 9.57 3.32
N SER A 85 -25.34 8.76 4.17
CA SER A 85 -25.82 9.22 5.48
C SER A 85 -24.65 9.71 6.35
N LEU A 86 -23.57 8.92 6.40
CA LEU A 86 -22.37 9.24 7.18
C LEU A 86 -21.65 10.49 6.66
N GLN A 87 -21.57 10.68 5.33
CA GLN A 87 -21.07 11.92 4.72
C GLN A 87 -21.88 13.14 5.14
N ASN A 88 -23.20 13.01 5.27
CA ASN A 88 -24.04 14.12 5.71
C ASN A 88 -23.86 14.39 7.21
N ALA A 89 -23.78 13.34 8.04
CA ALA A 89 -23.51 13.50 9.45
C ALA A 89 -22.16 14.20 9.72
N LEU A 90 -21.09 13.81 8.99
CA LEU A 90 -19.78 14.47 9.10
C LEU A 90 -19.82 15.98 8.76
N LYS A 91 -20.68 16.41 7.83
CA LYS A 91 -20.84 17.84 7.48
C LYS A 91 -21.48 18.65 8.61
N GLU A 92 -22.29 18.02 9.45
CA GLU A 92 -22.91 18.67 10.61
C GLU A 92 -21.93 18.79 11.79
N ILE A 93 -20.84 18.00 11.79
CA ILE A 93 -19.77 18.11 12.78
C ILE A 93 -18.89 19.33 12.45
N PRO A 94 -18.77 20.31 13.36
CA PRO A 94 -17.89 21.46 13.15
C PRO A 94 -16.44 21.03 12.98
N VAL A 95 -15.76 21.62 12.00
CA VAL A 95 -14.31 21.42 11.83
C VAL A 95 -13.59 21.95 13.07
N PRO A 96 -12.77 21.13 13.75
CA PRO A 96 -12.00 21.58 14.91
C PRO A 96 -11.03 22.72 14.55
N GLU A 97 -10.72 23.59 15.53
CA GLU A 97 -9.75 24.68 15.32
C GLU A 97 -8.28 24.19 15.35
N GLU A 98 -8.02 23.11 16.09
CA GLU A 98 -6.69 22.50 16.18
C GLU A 98 -6.30 21.82 14.86
N THR A 99 -5.06 22.03 14.43
CA THR A 99 -4.59 21.59 13.11
C THR A 99 -4.76 20.09 12.85
N LEU A 100 -4.35 19.24 13.80
CA LEU A 100 -4.38 17.79 13.56
C LEU A 100 -5.81 17.22 13.58
N PRO A 101 -6.70 17.58 14.52
CA PRO A 101 -8.11 17.22 14.44
C PRO A 101 -8.84 17.82 13.22
N ALA A 102 -8.47 19.02 12.76
CA ALA A 102 -9.00 19.58 11.50
C ALA A 102 -8.60 18.71 10.29
N LEU A 103 -7.34 18.28 10.22
CA LEU A 103 -6.86 17.35 9.19
C LEU A 103 -7.54 15.98 9.29
N ARG A 104 -7.86 15.50 10.50
CA ARG A 104 -8.64 14.27 10.71
C ARG A 104 -10.06 14.38 10.13
N HIS A 105 -10.72 15.51 10.34
CA HIS A 105 -12.04 15.80 9.74
C HIS A 105 -11.96 15.76 8.21
N GLU A 106 -10.98 16.46 7.63
CA GLU A 106 -10.76 16.46 6.17
C GLU A 106 -10.41 15.06 5.64
N TYR A 107 -9.57 14.31 6.34
CA TYR A 107 -9.24 12.93 6.01
C TYR A 107 -10.49 12.05 5.92
N LEU A 108 -11.34 12.05 6.96
CA LEU A 108 -12.58 11.26 6.96
C LEU A 108 -13.52 11.69 5.82
N ALA A 109 -13.61 12.99 5.51
CA ALA A 109 -14.42 13.48 4.40
C ALA A 109 -13.93 12.91 3.05
N LYS A 110 -12.62 13.00 2.79
CA LYS A 110 -12.02 12.49 1.55
C LYS A 110 -12.11 10.98 1.42
N GLN A 111 -11.94 10.27 2.53
CA GLN A 111 -12.11 8.82 2.59
C GLN A 111 -13.54 8.38 2.30
N LEU A 112 -14.54 9.09 2.85
CA LEU A 112 -15.95 8.81 2.58
C LEU A 112 -16.35 9.15 1.14
N ASP A 113 -15.79 10.21 0.56
CA ASP A 113 -16.00 10.55 -0.85
C ASP A 113 -15.50 9.42 -1.78
N ALA A 114 -14.29 8.91 -1.54
CA ALA A 114 -13.72 7.78 -2.29
C ALA A 114 -14.51 6.48 -2.08
N LEU A 115 -14.90 6.19 -0.84
CA LEU A 115 -15.73 5.03 -0.49
C LEU A 115 -17.08 5.04 -1.23
N THR A 116 -17.76 6.19 -1.23
CA THR A 116 -19.02 6.37 -1.96
C THR A 116 -18.81 6.21 -3.47
N ALA A 117 -17.75 6.79 -4.04
CA ALA A 117 -17.44 6.64 -5.45
C ALA A 117 -17.16 5.17 -5.83
N TYR A 118 -16.43 4.43 -4.99
CA TYR A 118 -16.16 3.01 -5.19
C TYR A 118 -17.44 2.18 -5.20
N LEU A 119 -18.34 2.41 -4.23
CA LEU A 119 -19.65 1.76 -4.19
C LEU A 119 -20.51 2.06 -5.43
N GLU A 120 -20.46 3.29 -5.94
CA GLU A 120 -21.14 3.64 -7.20
C GLU A 120 -20.55 2.88 -8.40
N ILE A 121 -19.23 2.69 -8.46
CA ILE A 121 -18.55 1.88 -9.49
C ILE A 121 -18.98 0.40 -9.37
N LEU A 122 -19.00 -0.16 -8.16
CA LEU A 122 -19.55 -1.50 -7.91
C LEU A 122 -21.03 -1.62 -8.29
N ASN A 123 -21.75 -0.49 -8.32
CA ASN A 123 -23.11 -0.37 -8.80
C ASN A 123 -23.25 -0.08 -10.31
N GLY A 124 -22.15 -0.22 -11.07
CA GLY A 124 -22.15 -0.12 -12.53
C GLY A 124 -22.00 1.30 -13.06
N LYS A 125 -21.63 2.27 -12.21
CA LYS A 125 -21.24 3.60 -12.68
C LYS A 125 -19.88 3.51 -13.37
N THR A 126 -19.85 3.88 -14.65
CA THR A 126 -18.59 4.03 -15.39
C THR A 126 -18.05 5.45 -15.25
N LEU A 127 -16.75 5.57 -15.01
CA LEU A 127 -16.00 6.83 -14.98
C LEU A 127 -14.90 6.80 -16.03
N SER A 128 -14.51 7.97 -16.56
CA SER A 128 -13.24 8.10 -17.26
C SER A 128 -12.09 7.90 -16.29
N PHE A 129 -10.89 7.57 -16.79
CA PHE A 129 -9.69 7.42 -15.99
C PHE A 129 -9.44 8.62 -15.05
N ASP A 130 -9.59 9.85 -15.57
CA ASP A 130 -9.41 11.08 -14.79
C ASP A 130 -10.46 11.28 -13.71
N ALA A 131 -11.73 11.01 -14.06
CA ALA A 131 -12.81 11.15 -13.10
C ALA A 131 -12.69 10.10 -11.99
N GLU A 132 -12.24 8.89 -12.32
CA GLU A 132 -11.96 7.84 -11.36
C GLU A 132 -10.76 8.19 -10.48
N ALA A 133 -9.65 8.65 -11.07
CA ALA A 133 -8.47 9.09 -10.33
C ALA A 133 -8.81 10.20 -9.33
N LYS A 134 -9.62 11.17 -9.75
CA LYS A 134 -10.09 12.25 -8.89
C LYS A 134 -11.02 11.76 -7.80
N ALA A 135 -11.94 10.84 -8.12
CA ALA A 135 -12.93 10.36 -7.17
C ALA A 135 -12.33 9.42 -6.11
N LEU A 136 -11.40 8.54 -6.49
CA LEU A 136 -10.82 7.54 -5.59
C LEU A 136 -9.56 8.02 -4.88
N TYR A 137 -8.73 8.86 -5.51
CA TYR A 137 -7.42 9.25 -4.96
C TYR A 137 -7.28 10.76 -4.71
N ASP A 138 -8.33 11.54 -4.95
CA ASP A 138 -8.33 13.02 -4.90
C ASP A 138 -7.25 13.67 -5.80
N ALA A 139 -6.81 12.96 -6.84
CA ALA A 139 -5.67 13.35 -7.67
C ALA A 139 -6.06 13.66 -9.12
N GLU A 140 -5.28 14.53 -9.76
CA GLU A 140 -5.40 14.90 -11.17
C GLU A 140 -4.09 14.51 -11.89
N PRO A 141 -4.04 13.32 -12.53
CA PRO A 141 -2.82 12.85 -13.17
C PRO A 141 -2.47 13.71 -14.39
N PRO A 142 -1.19 14.13 -14.55
CA PRO A 142 -0.77 14.93 -15.70
C PRO A 142 -0.95 14.15 -17.01
N HIS A 143 -0.97 14.90 -18.12
CA HIS A 143 -1.03 14.34 -19.46
C HIS A 143 0.30 14.51 -20.19
N PHE A 144 0.76 13.44 -20.84
CA PHE A 144 1.93 13.45 -21.70
C PHE A 144 1.59 12.86 -23.08
N ASP A 145 2.14 13.46 -24.13
CA ASP A 145 1.97 12.96 -25.50
C ASP A 145 3.11 12.00 -25.90
N ALA A 146 2.98 11.40 -27.08
CA ALA A 146 4.02 10.53 -27.62
C ALA A 146 5.38 11.25 -27.76
N ALA A 147 5.39 12.53 -28.13
CA ALA A 147 6.61 13.30 -28.36
C ALA A 147 7.44 13.48 -27.08
N HIS A 148 6.77 13.61 -25.93
CA HIS A 148 7.41 13.59 -24.62
C HIS A 148 8.22 12.30 -24.40
N PHE A 149 7.61 11.14 -24.64
CA PHE A 149 8.28 9.85 -24.46
C PHE A 149 9.34 9.60 -25.53
N GLU A 150 9.12 10.01 -26.79
CA GLU A 150 10.10 9.88 -27.87
C GLU A 150 11.42 10.59 -27.53
N THR A 151 11.35 11.78 -26.90
CA THR A 151 12.54 12.50 -26.43
C THR A 151 13.33 11.69 -25.40
N ILE A 152 12.64 11.05 -24.45
CA ILE A 152 13.30 10.21 -23.42
C ILE A 152 13.89 8.94 -24.05
N LEU A 153 13.18 8.34 -25.02
CA LEU A 153 13.67 7.16 -25.73
C LEU A 153 14.95 7.46 -26.52
N GLU A 154 15.10 8.64 -27.11
CA GLU A 154 16.34 9.07 -27.77
C GLU A 154 17.51 9.19 -26.78
N GLU A 155 17.27 9.69 -25.57
CA GLU A 155 18.28 9.75 -24.50
C GLU A 155 18.69 8.33 -24.07
N ILE A 156 17.74 7.40 -23.93
CA ILE A 156 18.01 6.00 -23.57
C ILE A 156 18.77 5.28 -24.70
N ASP A 157 18.39 5.52 -25.97
CA ASP A 157 19.04 4.92 -27.14
C ASP A 157 20.52 5.25 -27.23
N ALA A 158 20.90 6.48 -26.83
CA ALA A 158 22.29 6.91 -26.78
C ALA A 158 23.08 6.28 -25.61
N LEU A 159 22.41 5.81 -24.55
CA LEU A 159 23.05 5.24 -23.36
C LEU A 159 23.37 3.74 -23.50
N VAL A 160 22.47 2.96 -24.13
CA VAL A 160 22.65 1.51 -24.21
C VAL A 160 23.35 1.10 -25.51
N PRO A 161 24.37 0.23 -25.48
CA PRO A 161 25.09 -0.16 -26.69
C PRO A 161 24.30 -1.14 -27.57
N GLY A 162 24.78 -1.34 -28.81
CA GLY A 162 24.29 -2.39 -29.73
C GLY A 162 23.38 -1.89 -30.85
N ASP A 163 23.03 -2.80 -31.75
CA ASP A 163 22.10 -2.59 -32.85
C ASP A 163 20.78 -3.33 -32.59
N GLY A 164 19.69 -2.90 -33.23
CA GLY A 164 18.37 -3.54 -33.12
C GLY A 164 17.38 -2.76 -32.25
N PRO A 165 16.21 -3.36 -31.93
CA PRO A 165 15.16 -2.69 -31.16
C PRO A 165 15.65 -2.21 -29.79
N LEU A 166 15.26 -1.00 -29.39
CA LEU A 166 15.72 -0.37 -28.14
C LEU A 166 15.34 -1.20 -26.90
N ALA A 167 14.11 -1.72 -26.84
CA ALA A 167 13.67 -2.56 -25.73
C ALA A 167 14.56 -3.79 -25.52
N ASP A 168 14.98 -4.45 -26.62
CA ASP A 168 15.89 -5.61 -26.55
C ASP A 168 17.27 -5.22 -26.06
N ARG A 169 17.80 -4.07 -26.52
CA ARG A 169 19.10 -3.53 -26.07
C ARG A 169 19.09 -3.16 -24.59
N VAL A 170 18.04 -2.50 -24.14
CA VAL A 170 17.84 -2.16 -22.72
C VAL A 170 17.78 -3.44 -21.88
N GLU A 171 16.93 -4.39 -22.24
CA GLU A 171 16.81 -5.66 -21.52
C GLU A 171 18.14 -6.43 -21.50
N ALA A 172 18.85 -6.52 -22.62
CA ALA A 172 20.16 -7.16 -22.70
C ALA A 172 21.20 -6.46 -21.80
N PHE A 173 21.19 -5.13 -21.77
CA PHE A 173 22.07 -4.36 -20.90
C PHE A 173 21.76 -4.61 -19.41
N ARG A 174 20.49 -4.55 -19.01
CA ARG A 174 20.05 -4.76 -17.63
C ARG A 174 20.33 -6.17 -17.11
N ARG A 175 20.24 -7.19 -17.96
CA ARG A 175 20.50 -8.60 -17.59
C ARG A 175 21.89 -8.85 -16.98
N GLN A 176 22.85 -7.97 -17.24
CA GLN A 176 24.19 -8.03 -16.63
C GLN A 176 24.17 -7.82 -15.11
N PHE A 177 23.08 -7.27 -14.57
CA PHE A 177 22.92 -6.91 -13.16
C PHE A 177 21.86 -7.74 -12.43
N ILE A 178 21.49 -8.91 -12.98
CA ILE A 178 20.60 -9.86 -12.30
C ILE A 178 21.35 -10.50 -11.14
N ILE A 179 20.78 -10.41 -9.93
CA ILE A 179 21.33 -11.06 -8.75
C ILE A 179 21.22 -12.59 -8.94
N PRO A 180 22.32 -13.35 -8.81
CA PRO A 180 22.25 -14.80 -8.84
C PRO A 180 21.30 -15.33 -7.74
N PRO A 181 20.42 -16.33 -8.02
CA PRO A 181 19.44 -16.80 -7.05
C PRO A 181 20.03 -17.21 -5.70
N GLU A 182 21.20 -17.84 -5.69
CA GLU A 182 21.92 -18.26 -4.49
C GLU A 182 22.53 -17.11 -3.66
N ARG A 183 22.57 -15.90 -4.22
CA ARG A 183 23.03 -14.67 -3.55
C ARG A 183 21.88 -13.78 -3.10
N LEU A 184 20.66 -14.07 -3.56
CA LEU A 184 19.48 -13.22 -3.38
C LEU A 184 19.27 -12.83 -1.92
N GLU A 185 19.20 -13.82 -1.04
CA GLU A 185 18.98 -13.60 0.40
C GLU A 185 20.06 -12.71 1.02
N THR A 186 21.33 -12.93 0.66
CA THR A 186 22.45 -12.14 1.20
C THR A 186 22.37 -10.68 0.75
N VAL A 187 22.06 -10.45 -0.51
CA VAL A 187 21.95 -9.10 -1.09
C VAL A 187 20.75 -8.36 -0.52
N PHE A 188 19.59 -9.01 -0.42
CA PHE A 188 18.39 -8.43 0.18
C PHE A 188 18.61 -8.06 1.64
N ASN A 189 19.16 -8.97 2.45
CA ASN A 189 19.44 -8.70 3.86
C ASN A 189 20.37 -7.49 4.04
N ALA A 190 21.38 -7.33 3.17
CA ALA A 190 22.24 -6.15 3.19
C ALA A 190 21.46 -4.87 2.84
N ALA A 191 20.64 -4.90 1.78
CA ALA A 191 19.83 -3.75 1.37
C ALA A 191 18.85 -3.30 2.46
N MET A 192 18.11 -4.23 3.07
CA MET A 192 17.17 -3.89 4.14
C MET A 192 17.87 -3.39 5.40
N SER A 193 19.02 -3.95 5.75
CA SER A 193 19.79 -3.49 6.90
C SER A 193 20.27 -2.04 6.71
N GLU A 194 20.70 -1.70 5.50
CA GLU A 194 21.11 -0.34 5.14
C GLU A 194 19.93 0.64 5.15
N CYS A 195 18.82 0.26 4.48
CA CYS A 195 17.54 1.00 4.50
C CYS A 195 17.09 1.29 5.95
N ARG A 196 17.14 0.29 6.83
CA ARG A 196 16.79 0.41 8.25
C ARG A 196 17.74 1.35 9.00
N MET A 197 19.05 1.16 8.84
CA MET A 197 20.06 1.98 9.50
C MET A 197 19.86 3.46 9.15
N ARG A 198 19.68 3.77 7.86
CA ARG A 198 19.44 5.13 7.36
C ARG A 198 18.15 5.72 7.92
N THR A 199 17.07 4.94 7.92
CA THR A 199 15.78 5.36 8.47
C THR A 199 15.87 5.73 9.94
N LEU A 200 16.52 4.90 10.78
CA LEU A 200 16.63 5.12 12.22
C LEU A 200 17.53 6.31 12.62
N VAL A 201 18.26 6.91 11.69
CA VAL A 201 18.93 8.19 11.94
C VAL A 201 17.91 9.32 12.11
N HIS A 202 16.77 9.22 11.42
CA HIS A 202 15.81 10.32 11.28
C HIS A 202 14.45 10.02 11.90
N VAL A 203 14.02 8.75 11.87
CA VAL A 203 12.69 8.32 12.30
C VAL A 203 12.83 7.37 13.49
N PRO A 204 12.47 7.79 14.71
CA PRO A 204 12.43 6.88 15.85
C PRO A 204 11.27 5.89 15.67
N LEU A 205 11.55 4.60 15.84
CA LEU A 205 10.52 3.55 15.77
C LEU A 205 10.37 2.82 17.12
N PRO A 206 9.16 2.28 17.42
CA PRO A 206 8.95 1.47 18.61
C PRO A 206 9.94 0.30 18.67
N VAL A 207 10.55 0.04 19.84
CA VAL A 207 11.58 -1.01 20.02
C VAL A 207 11.11 -2.40 19.54
N ARG A 208 9.80 -2.65 19.57
CA ARG A 208 9.18 -3.93 19.19
C ARG A 208 8.78 -4.02 17.72
N GLU A 209 8.95 -2.96 16.93
CA GLU A 209 8.75 -3.03 15.48
C GLU A 209 9.63 -4.14 14.88
N ASP A 210 9.08 -4.87 13.92
CA ASP A 210 9.80 -5.92 13.20
C ASP A 210 9.01 -6.37 11.97
N PHE A 211 9.71 -6.97 11.02
CA PHE A 211 9.05 -7.73 9.98
C PHE A 211 9.81 -8.99 9.62
N ARG A 212 9.07 -9.97 9.13
CA ARG A 212 9.63 -11.20 8.57
C ARG A 212 9.49 -11.20 7.06
N ILE A 213 10.38 -11.92 6.39
CA ILE A 213 10.40 -12.01 4.93
C ILE A 213 10.06 -13.44 4.52
N GLU A 214 9.27 -13.56 3.47
CA GLU A 214 8.95 -14.83 2.83
C GLU A 214 9.18 -14.72 1.33
N TYR A 215 10.01 -15.60 0.77
CA TYR A 215 10.17 -15.73 -0.67
C TYR A 215 9.08 -16.63 -1.22
N VAL A 216 8.31 -16.10 -2.18
CA VAL A 216 7.13 -16.75 -2.75
C VAL A 216 7.26 -16.88 -4.26
N THR A 217 6.40 -17.72 -4.84
CA THR A 217 6.23 -17.95 -6.29
C THR A 217 4.74 -17.97 -6.61
N ASP A 218 4.39 -17.86 -7.89
CA ASP A 218 3.02 -17.86 -8.42
C ASP A 218 2.14 -16.75 -7.79
N LYS A 219 2.73 -15.57 -7.60
CA LYS A 219 2.04 -14.38 -7.07
C LYS A 219 1.93 -13.27 -8.11
N PRO A 220 0.84 -12.50 -8.11
CA PRO A 220 0.66 -11.41 -9.07
C PRO A 220 1.48 -10.15 -8.76
N TRP A 221 2.07 -10.06 -7.55
CA TRP A 221 2.94 -8.97 -7.12
C TRP A 221 4.43 -9.35 -7.19
N SER A 222 5.30 -8.33 -7.18
CA SER A 222 6.77 -8.51 -7.10
C SER A 222 7.29 -8.47 -5.67
N GLY A 223 6.72 -7.59 -4.85
CA GLY A 223 6.93 -7.41 -3.43
C GLY A 223 5.60 -6.99 -2.83
N TYR A 224 5.34 -7.36 -1.58
CA TYR A 224 4.15 -6.88 -0.87
C TYR A 224 4.34 -6.93 0.64
N ASN A 225 3.97 -5.85 1.33
CA ASN A 225 3.94 -5.76 2.78
C ASN A 225 2.55 -6.05 3.34
N TRP A 226 2.41 -7.18 4.02
CA TRP A 226 1.25 -7.49 4.84
C TRP A 226 1.44 -6.90 6.23
N TYR A 227 0.86 -5.72 6.49
CA TYR A 227 0.86 -5.16 7.84
C TYR A 227 -0.10 -5.92 8.75
N GLN A 228 0.38 -6.39 9.90
CA GLN A 228 -0.35 -7.31 10.78
C GLN A 228 -0.84 -6.64 12.08
N GLY A 229 -0.58 -5.33 12.25
CA GLY A 229 -0.73 -4.65 13.54
C GLY A 229 0.41 -5.00 14.50
N ASP A 230 0.36 -4.43 15.70
CA ASP A 230 1.38 -4.60 16.74
C ASP A 230 2.81 -4.26 16.30
N ALA A 231 2.93 -3.30 15.38
CA ALA A 231 4.18 -2.94 14.72
C ALA A 231 4.86 -4.12 14.00
N LYS A 232 4.08 -5.06 13.44
CA LYS A 232 4.59 -6.23 12.70
C LYS A 232 4.14 -6.24 11.25
N SER A 233 5.06 -6.63 10.36
CA SER A 233 4.73 -6.98 8.96
C SER A 233 5.22 -8.37 8.57
N LEU A 234 4.58 -8.92 7.54
CA LEU A 234 5.15 -9.96 6.68
C LEU A 234 5.43 -9.35 5.30
N ILE A 235 6.68 -9.33 4.87
CA ILE A 235 7.06 -8.91 3.52
C ILE A 235 7.20 -10.15 2.65
N GLN A 236 6.45 -10.22 1.56
CA GLN A 236 6.59 -11.29 0.57
C GLN A 236 7.34 -10.79 -0.66
N VAL A 237 8.34 -11.55 -1.10
CA VAL A 237 9.13 -11.25 -2.31
C VAL A 237 8.89 -12.35 -3.33
N ASN A 238 8.37 -11.99 -4.49
CA ASN A 238 8.13 -12.94 -5.57
C ASN A 238 9.42 -13.19 -6.37
N THR A 239 9.82 -14.45 -6.47
CA THR A 239 11.04 -14.91 -7.14
C THR A 239 10.81 -15.54 -8.52
N ASP A 240 9.59 -15.44 -9.07
CA ASP A 240 9.28 -15.96 -10.42
C ASP A 240 10.02 -15.24 -11.54
N LEU A 241 10.37 -13.96 -11.33
CA LEU A 241 11.10 -13.13 -12.29
C LEU A 241 12.51 -12.81 -11.76
N PRO A 242 13.50 -12.65 -12.67
CA PRO A 242 14.83 -12.21 -12.28
C PRO A 242 14.80 -10.89 -11.50
N ILE A 243 15.53 -10.84 -10.38
CA ILE A 243 15.65 -9.64 -9.55
C ILE A 243 16.97 -8.95 -9.84
N PHE A 244 16.89 -7.68 -10.23
CA PHE A 244 18.05 -6.85 -10.54
C PHE A 244 18.65 -6.24 -9.26
N LEU A 245 19.93 -5.85 -9.33
CA LEU A 245 20.69 -5.31 -8.20
C LEU A 245 19.98 -4.17 -7.47
N ASP A 246 19.48 -3.21 -8.24
CA ASP A 246 18.73 -2.04 -7.79
C ASP A 246 17.41 -2.39 -7.12
N ARG A 247 16.75 -3.45 -7.60
CA ARG A 247 15.46 -3.87 -7.07
C ARG A 247 15.57 -4.37 -5.63
N ALA A 248 16.74 -4.83 -5.20
CA ALA A 248 16.98 -5.18 -3.80
C ALA A 248 16.91 -3.96 -2.88
N VAL A 249 17.46 -2.81 -3.31
CA VAL A 249 17.36 -1.54 -2.58
C VAL A 249 15.92 -1.04 -2.62
N GLU A 250 15.32 -0.97 -3.80
CA GLU A 250 13.96 -0.48 -3.97
C GLU A 250 12.98 -1.27 -3.10
N LEU A 251 12.95 -2.60 -3.17
CA LEU A 251 12.01 -3.41 -2.40
C LEU A 251 12.33 -3.35 -0.91
N GLY A 252 13.61 -3.40 -0.52
CA GLY A 252 14.00 -3.32 0.88
C GLY A 252 13.56 -2.01 1.55
N CYS A 253 13.63 -0.90 0.80
CA CYS A 253 13.20 0.40 1.30
C CYS A 253 11.69 0.63 1.16
N HIS A 254 11.10 0.30 0.01
CA HIS A 254 9.69 0.49 -0.31
C HIS A 254 8.78 -0.37 0.57
N GLU A 255 9.10 -1.66 0.75
CA GLU A 255 8.29 -2.54 1.60
C GLU A 255 8.66 -2.39 3.08
N GLY A 256 9.93 -2.09 3.38
CA GLY A 256 10.47 -2.01 4.73
C GLY A 256 10.64 -0.57 5.23
N TYR A 257 11.87 -0.08 5.18
CA TYR A 257 12.28 1.19 5.80
C TYR A 257 12.83 2.19 4.77
N PRO A 258 12.34 3.43 4.67
CA PRO A 258 11.28 4.06 5.44
C PRO A 258 9.87 3.85 4.81
N GLY A 259 9.69 2.83 3.97
CA GLY A 259 8.44 2.60 3.23
C GLY A 259 7.30 1.98 4.05
N HIS A 260 6.55 1.04 3.45
CA HIS A 260 5.26 0.56 3.98
C HIS A 260 5.29 0.09 5.43
N HIS A 261 6.32 -0.64 5.86
CA HIS A 261 6.42 -1.04 7.27
C HIS A 261 6.52 0.19 8.18
N THR A 262 7.44 1.09 7.88
CA THR A 262 7.65 2.31 8.67
C THR A 262 6.40 3.18 8.68
N TYR A 263 5.76 3.37 7.52
CA TYR A 263 4.52 4.12 7.39
C TYR A 263 3.41 3.58 8.31
N ASN A 264 3.13 2.29 8.24
CA ASN A 264 2.08 1.68 9.04
C ASN A 264 2.42 1.62 10.54
N VAL A 265 3.69 1.40 10.89
CA VAL A 265 4.14 1.46 12.29
C VAL A 265 3.88 2.83 12.90
N LEU A 266 4.14 3.92 12.15
CA LEU A 266 3.89 5.29 12.60
C LEU A 266 2.39 5.61 12.66
N LEU A 267 1.58 5.16 11.71
CA LEU A 267 0.12 5.31 11.82
C LEU A 267 -0.42 4.61 13.07
N GLU A 268 0.03 3.37 13.33
CA GLU A 268 -0.39 2.62 14.50
C GLU A 268 0.10 3.26 15.80
N SER A 269 1.37 3.68 15.90
CA SER A 269 1.89 4.26 17.14
C SER A 269 1.27 5.63 17.41
N GLU A 270 1.31 6.53 16.44
CA GLU A 270 1.00 7.95 16.64
C GLU A 270 -0.50 8.25 16.60
N LEU A 271 -1.28 7.53 15.78
CA LEU A 271 -2.70 7.82 15.56
C LEU A 271 -3.60 6.81 16.25
N VAL A 272 -3.30 5.52 16.14
CA VAL A 272 -4.13 4.49 16.79
C VAL A 272 -3.84 4.42 18.29
N LYS A 273 -2.58 4.19 18.69
CA LYS A 273 -2.23 3.93 20.09
C LYS A 273 -2.21 5.19 20.96
N GLU A 274 -1.65 6.29 20.47
CA GLU A 274 -1.58 7.53 21.25
C GLU A 274 -2.88 8.34 21.24
N ARG A 275 -3.67 8.26 20.17
CA ARG A 275 -4.86 9.12 19.98
C ARG A 275 -6.19 8.39 19.90
N SER A 276 -6.17 7.05 19.87
CA SER A 276 -7.37 6.23 19.73
C SER A 276 -8.14 6.47 18.43
N TRP A 277 -7.46 6.88 17.35
CA TRP A 277 -8.10 7.14 16.06
C TRP A 277 -8.25 5.85 15.27
N VAL A 278 -9.41 5.20 15.47
CA VAL A 278 -9.72 3.86 14.96
C VAL A 278 -9.78 3.78 13.44
N GLU A 279 -10.03 4.89 12.74
CA GLU A 279 -10.08 4.92 11.28
C GLU A 279 -8.73 4.58 10.62
N PHE A 280 -7.62 4.68 11.36
CA PHE A 280 -6.29 4.27 10.89
C PHE A 280 -6.00 2.79 11.15
N THR A 281 -6.93 2.02 11.74
CA THR A 281 -6.79 0.56 11.88
C THR A 281 -7.13 -0.22 10.61
N VAL A 282 -7.65 0.48 9.59
CA VAL A 282 -8.04 -0.08 8.29
C VAL A 282 -7.37 0.67 7.16
N TYR A 283 -7.00 -0.03 6.09
CA TYR A 283 -6.46 0.53 4.87
C TYR A 283 -7.38 0.13 3.70
N PRO A 284 -8.20 1.05 3.16
CA PRO A 284 -8.91 0.83 1.91
C PRO A 284 -8.03 1.10 0.69
N LEU A 285 -7.87 0.11 -0.19
CA LEU A 285 -6.98 0.13 -1.34
C LEU A 285 -7.35 1.20 -2.38
N PHE A 286 -8.63 1.48 -2.56
CA PHE A 286 -9.12 2.46 -3.54
C PHE A 286 -9.50 3.77 -2.86
N SER A 287 -8.49 4.42 -2.26
CA SER A 287 -8.67 5.64 -1.47
C SER A 287 -7.48 6.61 -1.57
N PRO A 288 -7.62 7.88 -1.15
CA PRO A 288 -6.51 8.84 -1.13
C PRO A 288 -5.35 8.40 -0.22
N GLN A 289 -5.61 7.54 0.78
CA GLN A 289 -4.55 6.96 1.62
C GLN A 289 -3.57 6.14 0.78
N SER A 290 -4.03 5.42 -0.26
CA SER A 290 -3.15 4.61 -1.11
C SER A 290 -2.17 5.46 -1.90
N LEU A 291 -2.62 6.60 -2.41
CA LEU A 291 -1.75 7.55 -3.11
C LEU A 291 -0.60 8.04 -2.21
N ILE A 292 -0.92 8.32 -0.93
CA ILE A 292 0.07 8.78 0.05
C ILE A 292 0.97 7.63 0.51
N ALA A 293 0.43 6.44 0.77
CA ALA A 293 1.18 5.28 1.23
C ALA A 293 2.17 4.80 0.15
N GLU A 294 1.71 4.59 -1.08
CA GLU A 294 2.55 4.24 -2.22
C GLU A 294 3.54 5.35 -2.54
N GLY A 295 3.08 6.61 -2.54
CA GLY A 295 3.96 7.76 -2.77
C GLY A 295 5.09 7.85 -1.75
N SER A 296 4.78 7.64 -0.47
CA SER A 296 5.76 7.64 0.62
C SER A 296 6.72 6.45 0.52
N ALA A 297 6.24 5.27 0.15
CA ALA A 297 7.08 4.09 -0.04
C ALA A 297 8.04 4.24 -1.24
N ASN A 298 7.56 4.78 -2.36
CA ASN A 298 8.38 5.05 -3.54
C ASN A 298 9.41 6.17 -3.28
N TYR A 299 9.00 7.29 -2.71
CA TYR A 299 9.92 8.38 -2.38
C TYR A 299 10.87 8.03 -1.21
N GLY A 300 10.46 7.11 -0.34
CA GLY A 300 11.26 6.59 0.75
C GLY A 300 12.61 6.02 0.32
N VAL A 301 12.71 5.50 -0.92
CA VAL A 301 13.97 5.04 -1.50
C VAL A 301 14.94 6.21 -1.72
N GLU A 302 14.47 7.31 -2.31
CA GLU A 302 15.26 8.53 -2.55
C GLU A 302 15.63 9.24 -1.23
N LEU A 303 14.74 9.21 -0.24
CA LEU A 303 15.03 9.73 1.10
C LEU A 303 16.11 8.91 1.82
N ALA A 304 16.04 7.59 1.70
CA ALA A 304 17.05 6.71 2.29
C ALA A 304 18.41 6.89 1.59
N PHE A 305 18.41 7.06 0.27
CA PHE A 305 19.63 7.16 -0.55
C PHE A 305 19.65 8.44 -1.40
N PRO A 306 19.94 9.61 -0.81
CA PRO A 306 19.97 10.86 -1.54
C PRO A 306 21.15 10.92 -2.53
N GLY A 307 20.94 11.56 -3.68
CA GLY A 307 21.98 11.74 -4.69
C GLY A 307 22.55 10.42 -5.20
N ASP A 308 23.88 10.30 -5.20
CA ASP A 308 24.59 9.11 -5.72
C ASP A 308 24.75 7.99 -4.66
N GLU A 309 24.20 8.15 -3.46
CA GLU A 309 24.44 7.20 -2.36
C GLU A 309 23.91 5.79 -2.65
N GLN A 310 22.82 5.66 -3.42
CA GLN A 310 22.35 4.34 -3.87
C GLN A 310 23.38 3.66 -4.76
N LEU A 311 23.95 4.39 -5.73
CA LEU A 311 24.97 3.88 -6.63
C LEU A 311 26.25 3.51 -5.88
N GLU A 312 26.67 4.33 -4.92
CA GLU A 312 27.82 4.02 -4.07
C GLU A 312 27.61 2.75 -3.25
N PHE A 313 26.43 2.58 -2.65
CA PHE A 313 26.08 1.38 -1.89
C PHE A 313 26.01 0.13 -2.79
N GLU A 314 25.36 0.24 -3.95
CA GLU A 314 25.31 -0.83 -4.94
C GLU A 314 26.71 -1.25 -5.39
N ARG A 315 27.59 -0.30 -5.67
CA ARG A 315 28.97 -0.58 -6.13
C ARG A 315 29.84 -1.18 -5.04
N ASN A 316 29.80 -0.62 -3.84
CA ASN A 316 30.75 -0.94 -2.77
C ASN A 316 30.30 -2.14 -1.92
N VAL A 317 29.00 -2.44 -1.90
CA VAL A 317 28.42 -3.48 -1.03
C VAL A 317 27.66 -4.51 -1.86
N LEU A 318 26.60 -4.13 -2.56
CA LEU A 318 25.68 -5.13 -3.13
C LEU A 318 26.28 -5.89 -4.32
N ALA A 319 26.95 -5.22 -5.26
CA ALA A 319 27.56 -5.86 -6.41
C ALA A 319 28.66 -6.88 -5.99
N PRO A 320 29.57 -6.57 -5.05
CA PRO A 320 30.47 -7.56 -4.46
C PRO A 320 29.75 -8.77 -3.85
N LEU A 321 28.67 -8.56 -3.08
CA LEU A 321 27.88 -9.65 -2.49
C LEU A 321 27.21 -10.53 -3.56
N ALA A 322 26.72 -9.91 -4.64
CA ALA A 322 26.09 -10.57 -5.77
C ALA A 322 27.11 -11.18 -6.76
N THR A 323 28.41 -10.90 -6.61
CA THR A 323 29.46 -11.26 -7.60
C THR A 323 29.19 -10.65 -8.98
N LEU A 324 28.66 -9.43 -9.02
CA LEU A 324 28.32 -8.71 -10.24
C LEU A 324 29.43 -7.75 -10.69
N PRO A 325 29.51 -7.45 -12.01
CA PRO A 325 30.42 -6.43 -12.53
C PRO A 325 30.08 -5.03 -11.99
N THR A 326 31.09 -4.18 -11.86
CA THR A 326 30.96 -2.81 -11.34
C THR A 326 31.35 -1.72 -12.34
N ASP A 327 31.87 -2.11 -13.51
CA ASP A 327 32.41 -1.23 -14.55
C ASP A 327 31.34 -0.42 -15.29
N GLN A 328 30.10 -0.93 -15.35
CA GLN A 328 28.98 -0.30 -16.03
C GLN A 328 27.85 0.15 -15.07
N LEU A 329 28.13 0.25 -13.77
CA LEU A 329 27.11 0.65 -12.77
C LEU A 329 26.69 2.12 -12.91
N ASP A 330 27.58 3.01 -13.37
CA ASP A 330 27.24 4.41 -13.64
C ASP A 330 26.22 4.52 -14.78
N GLU A 331 26.45 3.80 -15.87
CA GLU A 331 25.53 3.70 -17.00
C GLU A 331 24.22 3.02 -16.58
N TYR A 332 24.29 2.01 -15.70
CA TYR A 332 23.11 1.36 -15.13
C TYR A 332 22.26 2.32 -14.29
N ALA A 333 22.88 3.13 -13.43
CA ALA A 333 22.20 4.15 -12.64
C ALA A 333 21.52 5.19 -13.54
N LYS A 334 22.23 5.72 -14.54
CA LYS A 334 21.66 6.67 -15.52
C LYS A 334 20.50 6.08 -16.29
N LEU A 335 20.62 4.82 -16.75
CA LEU A 335 19.55 4.13 -17.44
C LEU A 335 18.30 4.02 -16.54
N ARG A 336 18.45 3.64 -15.26
CA ARG A 336 17.32 3.56 -14.33
C ARG A 336 16.62 4.90 -14.13
N GLU A 337 17.37 5.99 -14.02
CA GLU A 337 16.81 7.34 -13.92
C GLU A 337 15.96 7.69 -15.16
N GLN A 338 16.48 7.37 -16.34
CA GLN A 338 15.75 7.59 -17.59
C GLN A 338 14.51 6.71 -17.73
N LEU A 339 14.60 5.44 -17.31
CA LEU A 339 13.45 4.53 -17.29
C LEU A 339 12.34 5.03 -16.35
N ARG A 340 12.67 5.63 -15.19
CA ARG A 340 11.67 6.25 -14.32
C ARG A 340 10.93 7.41 -14.98
N ARG A 341 11.58 8.16 -15.88
CA ARG A 341 10.91 9.22 -16.65
C ARG A 341 9.86 8.67 -17.62
N LEU A 342 9.93 7.39 -17.97
CA LEU A 342 8.92 6.70 -18.78
C LEU A 342 7.73 6.18 -17.95
N ASP A 343 7.75 6.26 -16.61
CA ASP A 343 6.70 5.67 -15.76
C ASP A 343 5.29 6.18 -16.14
N TYR A 344 5.17 7.45 -16.55
CA TYR A 344 3.92 8.05 -17.00
C TYR A 344 3.37 7.47 -18.32
N ALA A 345 4.19 6.77 -19.12
CA ALA A 345 3.69 6.04 -20.29
C ALA A 345 2.68 4.96 -19.88
N GLY A 346 2.85 4.38 -18.69
CA GLY A 346 1.89 3.44 -18.12
C GLY A 346 0.56 4.09 -17.75
N ASN A 347 0.59 5.35 -17.29
CA ASN A 347 -0.63 6.11 -16.97
C ASN A 347 -1.39 6.47 -18.25
N GLU A 348 -0.71 6.91 -19.31
CA GLU A 348 -1.36 7.19 -20.59
C GLU A 348 -1.93 5.93 -21.25
N ALA A 349 -1.24 4.79 -21.14
CA ALA A 349 -1.75 3.50 -21.58
C ALA A 349 -3.05 3.12 -20.86
N ALA A 350 -3.05 3.24 -19.52
CA ALA A 350 -4.23 2.96 -18.70
C ALA A 350 -5.38 3.93 -19.01
N ARG A 351 -5.06 5.21 -19.18
CA ARG A 351 -6.01 6.26 -19.51
C ARG A 351 -6.72 5.98 -20.84
N ALA A 352 -5.97 5.76 -21.91
CA ALA A 352 -6.53 5.47 -23.22
C ALA A 352 -7.35 4.18 -23.22
N TYR A 353 -6.86 3.14 -22.54
CA TYR A 353 -7.55 1.86 -22.45
C TYR A 353 -8.88 1.94 -21.68
N LEU A 354 -8.88 2.52 -20.48
CA LEU A 354 -10.08 2.62 -19.64
C LEU A 354 -11.12 3.60 -20.19
N ASN A 355 -10.70 4.60 -20.97
CA ASN A 355 -11.61 5.50 -21.67
C ASN A 355 -12.19 4.88 -22.96
N GLY A 356 -11.66 3.73 -23.42
CA GLY A 356 -12.06 3.10 -24.68
C GLY A 356 -11.45 3.73 -25.93
N ASP A 357 -10.43 4.57 -25.77
CA ASP A 357 -9.67 5.20 -26.87
C ASP A 357 -8.64 4.24 -27.48
N ALA A 358 -8.25 3.20 -26.74
CA ALA A 358 -7.34 2.14 -27.19
C ALA A 358 -7.87 0.76 -26.77
N ASN A 359 -7.70 -0.24 -27.64
CA ASN A 359 -7.98 -1.63 -27.32
C ASN A 359 -6.79 -2.31 -26.63
N ARG A 360 -6.93 -3.58 -26.25
CA ARG A 360 -5.90 -4.34 -25.53
C ARG A 360 -4.58 -4.45 -26.29
N GLU A 361 -4.63 -4.71 -27.59
CA GLU A 361 -3.45 -4.83 -28.46
C GLU A 361 -2.72 -3.49 -28.57
N GLU A 362 -3.46 -2.41 -28.86
CA GLU A 362 -2.92 -1.05 -28.93
C GLU A 362 -2.28 -0.61 -27.61
N THR A 363 -2.87 -1.02 -26.48
CA THR A 363 -2.32 -0.74 -25.14
C THR A 363 -1.04 -1.53 -24.89
N ILE A 364 -0.93 -2.78 -25.35
CA ILE A 364 0.31 -3.57 -25.27
C ILE A 364 1.39 -2.90 -26.12
N ASP A 365 1.08 -2.55 -27.36
CA ASP A 365 2.03 -1.92 -28.28
C ASP A 365 2.57 -0.59 -27.72
N TRP A 366 1.69 0.21 -27.11
CA TRP A 366 2.09 1.43 -26.41
C TRP A 366 3.07 1.14 -25.27
N LEU A 367 2.77 0.16 -24.42
CA LEU A 367 3.62 -0.22 -23.30
C LEU A 367 4.96 -0.83 -23.74
N VAL A 368 4.99 -1.56 -24.85
CA VAL A 368 6.22 -2.06 -25.46
C VAL A 368 7.07 -0.89 -25.98
N LYS A 369 6.47 0.03 -26.73
CA LYS A 369 7.19 1.16 -27.34
C LYS A 369 7.68 2.16 -26.30
N TYR A 370 6.77 2.69 -25.48
CA TYR A 370 7.05 3.83 -24.61
C TYR A 370 7.36 3.43 -23.17
N GLY A 371 6.93 2.25 -22.72
CA GLY A 371 7.35 1.70 -21.42
C GLY A 371 8.60 0.83 -21.49
N LEU A 372 9.10 0.55 -22.71
CA LEU A 372 10.21 -0.37 -22.97
C LEU A 372 10.03 -1.75 -22.30
N TYR A 373 8.77 -2.21 -22.22
CA TYR A 373 8.46 -3.54 -21.70
C TYR A 373 8.65 -4.61 -22.79
N SER A 374 9.08 -5.80 -22.37
CA SER A 374 8.86 -7.00 -23.17
C SER A 374 7.35 -7.20 -23.42
N PRO A 375 6.93 -7.83 -24.53
CA PRO A 375 5.52 -8.14 -24.79
C PRO A 375 4.82 -8.86 -23.63
N GLU A 376 5.50 -9.80 -22.96
CA GLU A 376 4.96 -10.56 -21.83
C GLU A 376 4.67 -9.65 -20.63
N ARG A 377 5.64 -8.80 -20.24
CA ARG A 377 5.48 -7.79 -19.19
C ARG A 377 4.41 -6.74 -19.54
N ALA A 378 4.31 -6.31 -20.79
CA ALA A 378 3.26 -5.40 -21.25
C ALA A 378 1.86 -6.04 -21.17
N ALA A 379 1.75 -7.33 -21.48
CA ALA A 379 0.52 -8.09 -21.30
C ALA A 379 0.16 -8.23 -19.80
N GLN A 380 1.13 -8.53 -18.94
CA GLN A 380 0.93 -8.58 -17.48
C GLN A 380 0.49 -7.22 -16.92
N ARG A 381 1.13 -6.12 -17.35
CA ARG A 381 0.72 -4.76 -16.96
C ARG A 381 -0.69 -4.43 -17.42
N GLY A 382 -1.10 -4.92 -18.58
CA GLY A 382 -2.50 -4.83 -19.03
C GLY A 382 -3.49 -5.45 -18.05
N LYS A 383 -3.22 -6.68 -17.58
CA LYS A 383 -4.04 -7.33 -16.56
C LYS A 383 -4.08 -6.53 -15.25
N PHE A 384 -2.95 -5.93 -14.86
CA PHE A 384 -2.91 -5.03 -13.72
C PHE A 384 -3.82 -3.81 -13.91
N ILE A 385 -3.87 -3.23 -15.11
CA ILE A 385 -4.78 -2.12 -15.44
C ILE A 385 -6.24 -2.60 -15.41
N ASP A 386 -6.55 -3.81 -15.88
CA ASP A 386 -7.90 -4.37 -15.79
C ASP A 386 -8.40 -4.45 -14.33
N THR A 387 -7.53 -4.90 -13.42
CA THR A 387 -7.86 -5.10 -12.00
C THR A 387 -7.84 -3.80 -11.21
N TYR A 388 -6.77 -3.03 -11.31
CA TYR A 388 -6.51 -1.89 -10.43
C TYR A 388 -6.78 -0.53 -11.08
N ARG A 389 -7.05 -0.51 -12.39
CA ARG A 389 -7.59 0.66 -13.08
C ARG A 389 -6.73 1.92 -12.87
N SER A 390 -7.31 3.02 -12.39
CA SER A 390 -6.58 4.27 -12.12
C SER A 390 -5.60 4.20 -10.94
N TYR A 391 -5.56 3.11 -10.15
CA TYR A 391 -4.57 2.91 -9.08
C TYR A 391 -3.12 3.03 -9.56
N VAL A 392 -2.86 2.79 -10.85
CA VAL A 392 -1.51 2.89 -11.43
C VAL A 392 -0.81 4.23 -11.15
N ILE A 393 -1.57 5.30 -10.88
CA ILE A 393 -1.02 6.63 -10.55
C ILE A 393 -0.35 6.67 -9.18
N ASN A 394 -0.71 5.76 -8.27
CA ASN A 394 -0.26 5.78 -6.88
C ASN A 394 1.26 5.62 -6.78
N TYR A 395 1.88 4.93 -7.75
CA TYR A 395 3.32 4.72 -7.78
C TYR A 395 4.10 5.97 -8.21
N ASN A 396 3.78 6.54 -9.37
CA ASN A 396 4.57 7.64 -9.95
C ASN A 396 4.07 9.01 -9.49
N LEU A 397 2.77 9.29 -9.66
CA LEU A 397 2.18 10.56 -9.22
C LEU A 397 2.24 10.67 -7.69
N GLY A 398 1.95 9.58 -6.97
CA GLY A 398 2.09 9.56 -5.51
C GLY A 398 3.52 9.93 -5.07
N ARG A 399 4.55 9.33 -5.70
CA ARG A 399 5.96 9.64 -5.43
C ARG A 399 6.24 11.12 -5.66
N ASP A 400 5.84 11.65 -6.81
CA ASP A 400 6.11 13.04 -7.19
C ASP A 400 5.42 14.03 -6.23
N LEU A 401 4.17 13.77 -5.85
CA LEU A 401 3.44 14.60 -4.87
C LEU A 401 4.09 14.59 -3.48
N VAL A 402 4.51 13.42 -3.00
CA VAL A 402 5.18 13.31 -1.69
C VAL A 402 6.55 13.98 -1.73
N ARG A 403 7.34 13.76 -2.79
CA ARG A 403 8.63 14.43 -2.99
C ARG A 403 8.45 15.95 -2.97
N ASP A 404 7.51 16.47 -3.74
CA ASP A 404 7.29 17.91 -3.85
C ASP A 404 6.80 18.49 -2.52
N HIS A 405 5.94 17.77 -1.78
CA HIS A 405 5.50 18.18 -0.44
C HIS A 405 6.67 18.27 0.55
N VAL A 406 7.52 17.25 0.61
CA VAL A 406 8.69 17.21 1.50
C VAL A 406 9.70 18.30 1.10
N GLY A 407 10.01 18.40 -0.19
CA GLY A 407 10.93 19.41 -0.71
C GLY A 407 10.46 20.86 -0.50
N HIS A 408 9.16 21.13 -0.60
CA HIS A 408 8.60 22.45 -0.27
C HIS A 408 8.72 22.80 1.22
N ARG A 409 8.61 21.82 2.13
CA ARG A 409 8.81 22.06 3.57
C ARG A 409 10.26 22.40 3.91
N ASP A 410 11.21 21.78 3.23
CA ASP A 410 12.64 22.08 3.40
C ASP A 410 13.01 23.48 2.87
N ALA A 411 12.40 23.91 1.76
CA ALA A 411 12.59 25.26 1.22
C ALA A 411 11.82 26.35 2.00
N GLY A 412 10.78 25.98 2.74
CA GLY A 412 9.86 26.87 3.46
C GLY A 412 10.14 27.07 4.94
N GLY A 413 11.21 26.46 5.49
CA GLY A 413 11.80 26.79 6.78
C GLY A 413 10.81 27.11 7.91
N THR A 414 10.03 26.12 8.36
CA THR A 414 9.55 26.11 9.74
C THR A 414 10.24 24.96 10.46
N PRO A 415 11.30 25.21 11.25
CA PRO A 415 11.89 24.19 12.09
C PRO A 415 10.91 23.88 13.23
N GLY A 416 9.96 23.00 12.97
CA GLY A 416 9.31 22.20 14.01
C GLY A 416 10.33 21.18 14.48
N ALA A 417 11.29 21.64 15.27
CA ALA A 417 12.25 20.78 15.93
C ALA A 417 11.47 19.68 16.65
N ALA A 418 11.78 18.43 16.30
CA ALA A 418 11.65 17.32 17.21
C ALA A 418 12.57 17.60 18.42
N GLU A 419 12.13 18.47 19.35
CA GLU A 419 12.66 18.50 20.70
C GLU A 419 11.94 17.42 21.53
N GLY A 420 12.22 16.16 21.19
CA GLY A 420 12.14 15.05 22.12
C GLY A 420 13.56 14.71 22.55
N PRO A 421 13.82 14.33 23.82
CA PRO A 421 15.18 14.08 24.28
C PRO A 421 15.80 12.98 23.44
N VAL A 422 16.89 13.30 22.76
CA VAL A 422 17.79 12.35 22.12
C VAL A 422 18.26 11.37 23.20
N GLN A 423 17.62 10.20 23.27
CA GLN A 423 18.15 9.08 24.05
C GLN A 423 19.24 8.43 23.21
N GLU A 424 20.42 9.07 23.20
CA GLU A 424 21.64 8.63 22.53
C GLU A 424 22.03 7.18 22.93
N GLU A 425 21.62 6.70 24.10
CA GLU A 425 21.84 5.32 24.55
C GLU A 425 20.88 4.26 23.98
N ARG A 426 19.69 4.64 23.45
CA ARG A 426 18.71 3.68 22.87
C ARG A 426 18.87 3.48 21.35
N ALA A 427 19.42 4.46 20.65
CA ALA A 427 19.66 4.37 19.21
C ALA A 427 20.76 3.35 18.83
N VAL A 428 21.69 3.07 19.75
CA VAL A 428 22.78 2.11 19.53
C VAL A 428 22.26 0.67 19.55
N GLU A 429 21.39 0.31 20.51
CA GLU A 429 20.81 -1.04 20.61
C GLU A 429 19.84 -1.35 19.45
N GLN A 430 19.18 -0.32 18.90
CA GLN A 430 18.32 -0.48 17.72
C GLN A 430 19.11 -0.71 16.43
N ARG A 431 20.29 -0.08 16.23
CA ARG A 431 21.08 -0.22 15.00
C ARG A 431 21.72 -1.61 14.82
N GLU A 432 21.91 -2.36 15.90
CA GLU A 432 22.59 -3.66 15.89
C GLU A 432 21.66 -4.87 15.70
N ARG A 433 20.33 -4.68 15.61
CA ARG A 433 19.40 -5.80 15.38
C ARG A 433 19.37 -6.17 13.89
N PRO A 434 19.84 -7.36 13.49
CA PRO A 434 19.74 -7.80 12.11
C PRO A 434 18.27 -8.07 11.75
N VAL A 435 17.88 -7.72 10.52
CA VAL A 435 16.63 -8.21 9.93
C VAL A 435 16.77 -9.72 9.77
N VAL A 436 15.98 -10.49 10.52
CA VAL A 436 16.11 -11.96 10.53
C VAL A 436 15.31 -12.54 9.36
N GLY A 437 16.01 -12.99 8.31
CA GLY A 437 15.44 -13.85 7.29
C GLY A 437 15.03 -15.18 7.93
N ALA A 438 13.75 -15.56 7.80
CA ALA A 438 13.31 -16.86 8.29
C ALA A 438 13.89 -17.96 7.40
N GLY A 439 14.73 -18.81 7.98
CA GLY A 439 15.16 -20.07 7.39
C GLY A 439 13.95 -20.95 7.06
N HIS A 440 14.11 -21.73 5.99
CA HIS A 440 13.11 -22.59 5.37
C HIS A 440 12.71 -23.78 6.29
N ASP A 441 11.97 -23.54 7.37
CA ASP A 441 11.34 -24.59 8.18
C ASP A 441 9.82 -24.60 7.93
N ALA A 442 9.43 -25.44 6.97
CA ALA A 442 8.04 -25.75 6.68
C ALA A 442 7.46 -26.67 7.77
N GLU A 443 7.01 -26.12 8.89
CA GLU A 443 5.97 -26.75 9.71
C GLU A 443 4.60 -26.19 9.32
N ARG A 444 3.78 -27.05 8.69
CA ARG A 444 2.37 -26.80 8.42
C ARG A 444 1.62 -26.61 9.75
N GLY A 445 1.49 -25.36 10.18
CA GLY A 445 0.44 -24.95 11.11
C GLY A 445 -0.78 -24.48 10.32
N ASP A 446 -1.84 -25.28 10.32
CA ASP A 446 -3.17 -24.85 9.89
C ASP A 446 -3.60 -23.63 10.73
N ARG A 447 -3.45 -22.44 10.16
CA ARG A 447 -4.29 -21.28 10.46
C ARG A 447 -4.99 -20.95 9.16
N GLU A 448 -6.31 -20.94 9.22
CA GLU A 448 -7.19 -20.65 8.08
C GLU A 448 -6.73 -19.37 7.38
N ARG A 449 -6.45 -19.53 6.08
CA ARG A 449 -6.03 -18.47 5.18
C ARG A 449 -7.24 -17.58 4.87
N PRO A 450 -7.08 -16.27 4.69
CA PRO A 450 -7.99 -15.52 3.83
C PRO A 450 -7.93 -16.14 2.43
N ALA A 451 -9.10 -16.34 1.82
CA ALA A 451 -9.25 -17.00 0.54
C ALA A 451 -8.33 -16.42 -0.53
N ASP A 452 -7.77 -17.31 -1.36
CA ASP A 452 -7.06 -16.96 -2.58
C ASP A 452 -7.87 -15.94 -3.39
N VAL A 453 -7.34 -14.73 -3.57
CA VAL A 453 -7.84 -13.79 -4.56
C VAL A 453 -7.42 -14.34 -5.92
N GLU A 454 -8.26 -15.21 -6.49
CA GLU A 454 -8.20 -15.51 -7.92
C GLU A 454 -8.31 -14.19 -8.72
N PRO A 455 -7.60 -14.02 -9.84
CA PRO A 455 -7.83 -12.91 -10.74
C PRO A 455 -9.26 -13.01 -11.27
N ARG A 456 -10.16 -12.15 -10.77
CA ARG A 456 -11.55 -12.08 -11.19
C ARG A 456 -11.69 -11.49 -12.60
N PRO A 457 -12.79 -11.82 -13.30
CA PRO A 457 -13.08 -11.27 -14.61
C PRO A 457 -13.25 -9.75 -14.51
N SER A 458 -12.73 -9.04 -15.52
CA SER A 458 -12.89 -7.60 -15.72
C SER A 458 -14.33 -7.16 -15.42
N LEU A 459 -14.48 -6.13 -14.58
CA LEU A 459 -15.74 -5.43 -14.39
C LEU A 459 -16.30 -5.02 -15.77
N PRO A 460 -17.60 -5.19 -16.03
CA PRO A 460 -18.20 -4.91 -17.32
C PRO A 460 -18.09 -3.45 -17.76
#